data_AF-U2FF93-F1
#
_entry.id   AF-U2FF93-F1
#
_cell.length_a   1.000
_cell.length_b   1.000
_cell.length_c   1.000
_cell.angle_alpha   90.00
_cell.angle_beta   90.00
_cell.angle_gamma   90.00
#
_symmetry.space_group_name_H-M   'P 1'
#
loop_
_entity.id
_entity.type
_entity.pdbx_description
1 polymer ?
#
loop_
_entity_poly.entity_id
_entity_poly.type
_entity_poly.pdbx_seq_one_letter_code
_entity_poly.pdbx_strand_id
1 'polypeptide(L)'
;MHRLRADRRDGVSSRGSGRPRCCGVDRAPSSANASRRTRARTVAAARAVNRTMWGNPMMRTIVERFVEQSPMTIMARLVLQCALHDDWVGAAADAGDEPDGESIREALFALAVDALASIAGRRRMSDGEAAAAPGVGTAVTALHDCMSRWRAGWGRALVRDSVDLLLPVASVRGVDGARAVDGMRLRVLDGAGEACAPRAGGCDCGRACDDPARDAAAGGVRVLPVYDPDLGMIVDLLPCERGRSHEHAFVGALLETVRPGELWIVDGRFDTDAILSGWPRRGGAFVLREYTCPAACRPLGDWREAGVFGAGRVREQSVGMAGEGGVSGAFRRIEWRGAEASGDIVTLLTDLPAGRFDAPQVVALSCRRWRDALPLALEPVVDGAPFGAVPARAALLASGIAAFAYNAFSVMTRVVGGTLDLDARDVERLPTLIADGVAATYAGMMIALPPDWWQRYDQLPATALGQIVRMLAAHVDPRSERRRRRDNRLSAKSQAMLRAATLERLMHDDGDDPAANVFSLRTIAMATRDFSSNPSKALRHAGEALVMVTKYNRPIALLVSIDDWNRLLGEVRETSFTRLSFDAAASQGLRPVTLSESSLN
;
A
#
# COMPACT_ATOMS: atom_id res chain seq x y z
N MET A 1 37.18 58.54 -24.00
CA MET A 1 37.74 59.58 -24.89
C MET A 1 37.13 59.46 -26.28
N HIS A 2 37.00 60.56 -27.03
CA HIS A 2 36.74 60.74 -28.48
C HIS A 2 36.17 59.54 -29.29
N ARG A 3 35.00 59.57 -29.96
CA ARG A 3 34.22 60.62 -30.68
C ARG A 3 34.89 61.14 -31.97
N LEU A 4 34.37 60.71 -33.14
CA LEU A 4 34.07 61.42 -34.42
C LEU A 4 33.65 60.32 -35.45
N ARG A 5 32.54 60.35 -36.22
CA ARG A 5 32.03 61.29 -37.27
C ARG A 5 33.00 61.41 -38.46
N ALA A 6 32.60 61.42 -39.74
CA ALA A 6 31.27 61.47 -40.42
C ALA A 6 31.45 60.92 -41.88
N ASP A 7 30.63 61.09 -42.94
CA ASP A 7 29.30 61.69 -43.20
C ASP A 7 28.80 61.26 -44.62
N ARG A 8 27.47 61.31 -44.90
CA ARG A 8 26.82 61.61 -46.23
C ARG A 8 27.09 60.67 -47.45
N ARG A 9 26.33 60.63 -48.56
CA ARG A 9 25.01 61.10 -49.10
C ARG A 9 24.79 60.32 -50.44
N ASP A 10 23.69 60.37 -51.21
CA ASP A 10 22.34 60.97 -51.17
C ASP A 10 21.40 60.12 -52.09
N GLY A 11 20.07 60.31 -52.06
CA GLY A 11 19.19 59.71 -53.08
C GLY A 11 17.69 59.65 -52.75
N VAL A 12 16.95 60.73 -53.00
CA VAL A 12 15.51 60.91 -52.66
C VAL A 12 14.63 61.00 -53.92
N SER A 13 13.41 60.41 -53.90
CA SER A 13 12.13 60.89 -54.51
C SER A 13 11.13 59.72 -54.64
N SER A 14 10.03 59.64 -53.86
CA SER A 14 8.67 60.23 -54.06
C SER A 14 7.89 59.59 -55.24
N ARG A 15 6.57 59.27 -55.24
CA ARG A 15 5.33 59.53 -54.44
C ARG A 15 4.43 58.26 -54.52
N GLY A 16 3.21 58.08 -53.97
CA GLY A 16 2.29 58.85 -53.10
C GLY A 16 0.80 58.37 -53.27
N SER A 17 -0.08 58.58 -52.27
CA SER A 17 -1.51 58.10 -52.19
C SER A 17 -1.71 56.57 -52.05
N GLY A 18 -2.79 55.99 -51.48
CA GLY A 18 -3.98 56.49 -50.77
C GLY A 18 -4.81 55.31 -50.19
N ARG A 19 -5.56 55.50 -49.08
CA ARG A 19 -6.39 54.49 -48.35
C ARG A 19 -7.53 53.87 -49.20
N PRO A 20 -8.16 52.67 -48.89
CA PRO A 20 -8.63 52.28 -47.55
C PRO A 20 -8.76 50.77 -47.12
N ARG A 21 -9.01 50.60 -45.80
CA ARG A 21 -9.72 49.55 -45.02
C ARG A 21 -9.96 48.09 -45.53
N CYS A 22 -9.45 47.16 -44.70
CA CYS A 22 -10.12 45.98 -44.10
C CYS A 22 -10.90 44.95 -44.96
N CYS A 23 -10.32 43.75 -45.09
CA CYS A 23 -11.00 42.44 -45.06
C CYS A 23 -10.14 41.44 -44.26
N GLY A 24 -10.74 40.37 -43.72
CA GLY A 24 -10.14 39.50 -42.68
C GLY A 24 -9.12 38.46 -43.17
N VAL A 25 -8.39 37.88 -42.20
CA VAL A 25 -7.51 36.72 -42.40
C VAL A 25 -7.94 35.61 -41.44
N ASP A 26 -8.40 34.49 -42.00
CA ASP A 26 -8.71 33.29 -41.23
C ASP A 26 -7.45 32.68 -40.60
N ARG A 27 -7.53 32.35 -39.30
CA ARG A 27 -6.49 31.57 -38.62
C ARG A 27 -6.72 30.08 -38.83
N ALA A 28 -5.85 29.44 -39.59
CA ALA A 28 -5.75 27.98 -39.60
C ALA A 28 -5.38 27.44 -38.19
N PRO A 29 -5.96 26.32 -37.72
CA PRO A 29 -5.64 25.75 -36.42
C PRO A 29 -4.26 25.05 -36.44
N SER A 30 -3.52 25.14 -35.33
CA SER A 30 -2.17 24.56 -35.22
C SER A 30 -2.17 23.02 -35.18
N SER A 31 -1.10 22.44 -35.73
CA SER A 31 -0.90 20.98 -35.85
C SER A 31 -0.98 20.20 -34.52
N ALA A 32 -0.64 20.85 -33.40
CA ALA A 32 -0.76 20.27 -32.06
C ALA A 32 -2.20 19.87 -31.69
N ASN A 33 -3.20 20.65 -32.12
CA ASN A 33 -4.61 20.33 -31.89
C ASN A 33 -5.13 19.21 -32.82
N ALA A 34 -4.54 19.04 -34.00
CA ALA A 34 -4.84 17.91 -34.87
C ALA A 34 -4.35 16.60 -34.23
N SER A 35 -3.07 16.54 -33.81
CA SER A 35 -2.49 15.34 -33.17
C SER A 35 -3.24 14.90 -31.91
N ARG A 36 -3.59 15.83 -31.02
CA ARG A 36 -4.40 15.52 -29.82
C ARG A 36 -5.81 15.01 -30.17
N ARG A 37 -6.47 15.59 -31.18
CA ARG A 37 -7.79 15.10 -31.66
C ARG A 37 -7.69 13.74 -32.33
N THR A 38 -6.59 13.41 -33.01
CA THR A 38 -6.37 12.09 -33.58
C THR A 38 -6.14 11.05 -32.48
N ARG A 39 -5.21 11.26 -31.53
CA ARG A 39 -5.03 10.37 -30.36
C ARG A 39 -6.36 10.13 -29.62
N ALA A 40 -7.13 11.20 -29.35
CA ALA A 40 -8.44 11.08 -28.67
C ALA A 40 -9.48 10.27 -29.47
N ARG A 41 -9.53 10.40 -30.81
CA ARG A 41 -10.45 9.62 -31.65
C ARG A 41 -10.03 8.16 -31.79
N THR A 42 -8.73 7.86 -31.83
CA THR A 42 -8.23 6.48 -31.84
C THR A 42 -8.53 5.77 -30.52
N VAL A 43 -8.32 6.44 -29.37
CA VAL A 43 -8.68 5.90 -28.04
C VAL A 43 -10.19 5.69 -27.91
N ALA A 44 -11.02 6.62 -28.40
CA ALA A 44 -12.47 6.46 -28.39
C ALA A 44 -12.95 5.30 -29.28
N ALA A 45 -12.33 5.09 -30.45
CA ALA A 45 -12.65 3.97 -31.34
C ALA A 45 -12.22 2.61 -30.74
N ALA A 46 -11.03 2.54 -30.14
CA ALA A 46 -10.57 1.33 -29.43
C ALA A 46 -11.50 0.98 -28.25
N ARG A 47 -11.92 1.97 -27.45
CA ARG A 47 -12.91 1.80 -26.38
C ARG A 47 -14.26 1.28 -26.91
N ALA A 48 -14.74 1.79 -28.05
CA ALA A 48 -15.99 1.32 -28.66
C ALA A 48 -15.92 -0.14 -29.11
N VAL A 49 -14.80 -0.58 -29.70
CA VAL A 49 -14.60 -1.98 -30.13
C VAL A 49 -14.47 -2.92 -28.93
N ASN A 50 -13.68 -2.55 -27.91
CA ASN A 50 -13.55 -3.32 -26.67
C ASN A 50 -14.89 -3.47 -25.92
N ARG A 51 -15.73 -2.43 -25.90
CA ARG A 51 -17.06 -2.46 -25.26
C ARG A 51 -17.96 -3.57 -25.84
N THR A 52 -17.92 -3.81 -27.16
CA THR A 52 -18.62 -4.94 -27.80
C THR A 52 -17.95 -6.31 -27.58
N MET A 53 -16.62 -6.37 -27.48
CA MET A 53 -15.89 -7.64 -27.34
C MET A 53 -15.96 -8.21 -25.91
N TRP A 54 -15.99 -7.34 -24.89
CA TRP A 54 -15.86 -7.73 -23.48
C TRP A 54 -17.17 -7.81 -22.70
N GLY A 55 -18.27 -7.30 -23.26
CA GLY A 55 -19.64 -7.59 -22.79
C GLY A 55 -20.15 -8.99 -23.19
N ASN A 56 -19.31 -9.80 -23.82
CA ASN A 56 -19.66 -11.13 -24.32
C ASN A 56 -20.01 -12.10 -23.15
N PRO A 57 -21.12 -12.86 -23.22
CA PRO A 57 -21.50 -13.83 -22.18
C PRO A 57 -20.39 -14.84 -21.84
N MET A 58 -19.53 -15.21 -22.81
CA MET A 58 -18.38 -16.08 -22.56
C MET A 58 -17.40 -15.49 -21.54
N MET A 59 -17.15 -14.18 -21.61
CA MET A 59 -16.25 -13.47 -20.69
C MET A 59 -16.84 -13.42 -19.26
N ARG A 60 -18.16 -13.19 -19.16
CA ARG A 60 -18.89 -13.26 -17.88
C ARG A 60 -18.72 -14.63 -17.21
N THR A 61 -18.90 -15.70 -17.96
CA THR A 61 -18.76 -17.07 -17.45
C THR A 61 -17.32 -17.38 -16.99
N ILE A 62 -16.29 -16.90 -17.70
CA ILE A 62 -14.89 -17.09 -17.27
C ILE A 62 -14.66 -16.42 -15.91
N VAL A 63 -15.04 -15.14 -15.76
CA VAL A 63 -14.88 -14.40 -14.49
C VAL A 63 -15.70 -15.03 -13.37
N GLU A 64 -16.93 -15.49 -13.64
CA GLU A 64 -17.78 -16.20 -12.68
C GLU A 64 -17.11 -17.46 -12.11
N ARG A 65 -16.44 -18.25 -12.96
CA ARG A 65 -15.67 -19.42 -12.50
C ARG A 65 -14.52 -19.02 -11.59
N PHE A 66 -13.80 -17.94 -11.87
CA PHE A 66 -12.74 -17.47 -10.99
C PHE A 66 -13.28 -16.90 -9.68
N VAL A 67 -14.39 -16.14 -9.68
CA VAL A 67 -15.07 -15.67 -8.44
C VAL A 67 -15.53 -16.84 -7.57
N GLU A 68 -16.02 -17.93 -8.16
CA GLU A 68 -16.48 -19.11 -7.41
C GLU A 68 -15.33 -19.99 -6.89
N GLN A 69 -14.28 -20.21 -7.69
CA GLN A 69 -13.27 -21.24 -7.43
C GLN A 69 -11.94 -20.69 -6.89
N SER A 70 -11.54 -19.48 -7.29
CA SER A 70 -10.30 -18.85 -6.83
C SER A 70 -10.41 -17.30 -6.82
N PRO A 71 -11.29 -16.71 -5.98
CA PRO A 71 -11.47 -15.27 -5.90
C PRO A 71 -10.18 -14.54 -5.48
N MET A 72 -9.29 -15.22 -4.74
CA MET A 72 -7.96 -14.71 -4.39
C MET A 72 -7.10 -14.36 -5.61
N THR A 73 -7.31 -14.99 -6.77
CA THR A 73 -6.48 -14.79 -7.97
C THR A 73 -6.86 -13.49 -8.68
N ILE A 74 -8.17 -13.19 -8.75
CA ILE A 74 -8.67 -11.89 -9.19
C ILE A 74 -8.19 -10.82 -8.20
N MET A 75 -8.31 -11.07 -6.89
CA MET A 75 -7.81 -10.13 -5.87
C MET A 75 -6.32 -9.85 -6.03
N ALA A 76 -5.47 -10.87 -6.25
CA ALA A 76 -4.04 -10.69 -6.46
C ALA A 76 -3.76 -9.79 -7.67
N ARG A 77 -4.40 -10.06 -8.83
CA ARG A 77 -4.19 -9.23 -10.04
C ARG A 77 -4.65 -7.78 -9.84
N LEU A 78 -5.75 -7.55 -9.13
CA LEU A 78 -6.26 -6.20 -8.83
C LEU A 78 -5.41 -5.47 -7.79
N VAL A 79 -4.96 -6.14 -6.72
CA VAL A 79 -4.15 -5.53 -5.65
C VAL A 79 -2.74 -5.23 -6.14
N LEU A 80 -2.13 -6.12 -6.94
CA LEU A 80 -0.83 -5.87 -7.59
C LEU A 80 -0.90 -4.70 -8.58
N GLN A 81 -2.00 -4.59 -9.35
CA GLN A 81 -2.26 -3.45 -10.23
C GLN A 81 -2.45 -2.15 -9.46
N CYS A 82 -3.18 -2.17 -8.34
CA CYS A 82 -3.31 -1.02 -7.46
C CYS A 82 -1.96 -0.56 -6.89
N ALA A 83 -1.09 -1.51 -6.54
CA ALA A 83 0.18 -1.25 -5.89
C ALA A 83 1.25 -0.65 -6.82
N LEU A 84 1.00 -0.60 -8.14
CA LEU A 84 1.92 -0.10 -9.16
C LEU A 84 1.37 1.20 -9.75
N HIS A 85 2.20 2.25 -9.81
CA HIS A 85 1.78 3.56 -10.32
C HIS A 85 1.81 3.61 -11.86
N ASP A 86 0.79 4.17 -12.51
CA ASP A 86 0.66 4.24 -13.99
C ASP A 86 1.90 4.80 -14.70
N ASP A 87 2.50 5.87 -14.15
CA ASP A 87 3.73 6.49 -14.68
C ASP A 87 4.91 5.51 -14.87
N TRP A 88 4.95 4.39 -14.13
CA TRP A 88 5.99 3.35 -14.29
C TRP A 88 5.90 2.65 -15.65
N VAL A 89 4.72 2.62 -16.25
CA VAL A 89 4.40 1.96 -17.51
C VAL A 89 4.38 2.98 -18.66
N GLY A 90 3.82 4.17 -18.43
CA GLY A 90 3.66 5.20 -19.47
C GLY A 90 4.98 5.78 -19.98
N ALA A 91 6.02 5.87 -19.15
CA ALA A 91 7.31 6.46 -19.54
C ALA A 91 8.13 5.60 -20.53
N ALA A 92 7.87 4.29 -20.58
CA ALA A 92 8.60 3.36 -21.46
C ALA A 92 8.13 3.42 -22.93
N ALA A 93 6.89 3.84 -23.18
CA ALA A 93 6.22 3.72 -24.48
C ALA A 93 6.62 4.79 -25.53
N ASP A 94 7.36 5.83 -25.15
CA ASP A 94 7.77 6.92 -26.07
C ASP A 94 9.13 6.64 -26.76
N ALA A 95 9.80 5.51 -26.49
CA ALA A 95 11.03 5.07 -27.18
C ALA A 95 10.76 3.88 -28.13
N GLY A 96 10.80 4.14 -29.45
CA GLY A 96 10.23 3.27 -30.48
C GLY A 96 10.88 1.92 -30.80
N ASP A 97 11.76 1.40 -29.94
CA ASP A 97 12.40 0.06 -30.07
C ASP A 97 12.51 -0.67 -28.70
N GLU A 98 11.91 -0.16 -27.63
CA GLU A 98 12.04 -0.70 -26.27
C GLU A 98 10.79 -1.48 -25.80
N PRO A 99 10.93 -2.43 -24.85
CA PRO A 99 9.83 -3.28 -24.42
C PRO A 99 8.66 -2.47 -23.85
N ASP A 100 7.46 -2.80 -24.33
CA ASP A 100 6.19 -2.20 -23.87
C ASP A 100 6.09 -2.25 -22.35
N GLY A 101 5.68 -1.14 -21.74
CA GLY A 101 5.50 -1.04 -20.29
C GLY A 101 4.50 -2.08 -19.76
N GLU A 102 3.54 -2.54 -20.57
CA GLU A 102 2.66 -3.64 -20.19
C GLU A 102 3.44 -4.96 -20.03
N SER A 103 4.45 -5.24 -20.85
CA SER A 103 5.33 -6.42 -20.69
C SER A 103 6.16 -6.34 -19.40
N ILE A 104 6.63 -5.14 -19.03
CA ILE A 104 7.35 -4.89 -17.76
C ILE A 104 6.42 -5.14 -16.57
N ARG A 105 5.18 -4.63 -16.64
CA ARG A 105 4.12 -4.83 -15.63
C ARG A 105 3.78 -6.31 -15.43
N GLU A 106 3.49 -7.06 -16.50
CA GLU A 106 3.11 -8.47 -16.36
C GLU A 106 4.29 -9.34 -15.90
N ALA A 107 5.52 -9.04 -16.32
CA ALA A 107 6.73 -9.71 -15.80
C ALA A 107 6.93 -9.46 -14.30
N LEU A 108 6.72 -8.22 -13.85
CA LEU A 108 6.74 -7.87 -12.42
C LEU A 108 5.66 -8.61 -11.63
N PHE A 109 4.43 -8.71 -12.16
CA PHE A 109 3.34 -9.39 -11.47
C PHE A 109 3.51 -10.92 -11.43
N ALA A 110 4.06 -11.54 -12.48
CA ALA A 110 4.44 -12.95 -12.45
C ALA A 110 5.45 -13.25 -11.33
N LEU A 111 6.54 -12.46 -11.27
CA LEU A 111 7.55 -12.57 -10.21
C LEU A 111 6.98 -12.28 -8.81
N ALA A 112 6.05 -11.33 -8.69
CA ALA A 112 5.37 -11.06 -7.43
C ALA A 112 4.49 -12.25 -7.00
N VAL A 113 3.80 -12.91 -7.92
CA VAL A 113 2.99 -14.12 -7.66
C VAL A 113 3.86 -15.29 -7.21
N ASP A 114 5.01 -15.51 -7.83
CA ASP A 114 5.99 -16.51 -7.36
C ASP A 114 6.47 -16.20 -5.93
N ALA A 115 6.68 -14.92 -5.61
CA ALA A 115 7.02 -14.49 -4.26
C ALA A 115 5.91 -14.72 -3.22
N LEU A 116 4.61 -14.60 -3.59
CA LEU A 116 3.49 -14.94 -2.68
C LEU A 116 3.61 -16.39 -2.18
N ALA A 117 3.93 -17.33 -3.08
CA ALA A 117 4.08 -18.74 -2.75
C ALA A 117 5.27 -18.98 -1.80
N SER A 118 6.40 -18.30 -2.03
CA SER A 118 7.57 -18.36 -1.14
C SER A 118 7.28 -17.78 0.27
N ILE A 119 6.58 -16.64 0.33
CA ILE A 119 6.19 -15.97 1.58
C ILE A 119 5.25 -16.85 2.43
N ALA A 120 4.28 -17.52 1.81
CA ALA A 120 3.45 -18.50 2.50
C ALA A 120 4.19 -19.80 2.84
N GLY A 121 5.11 -20.24 1.98
CA GLY A 121 5.86 -21.49 2.09
C GLY A 121 6.68 -21.59 3.38
N ARG A 122 7.39 -20.51 3.78
CA ARG A 122 8.16 -20.51 5.04
C ARG A 122 7.29 -20.64 6.31
N ARG A 123 5.97 -20.39 6.25
CA ARG A 123 5.05 -20.67 7.37
C ARG A 123 4.75 -22.17 7.53
N ARG A 124 5.03 -23.00 6.51
CA ARG A 124 4.84 -24.46 6.55
C ARG A 124 6.07 -25.23 7.05
N MET A 125 7.26 -24.68 6.96
CA MET A 125 8.51 -25.40 7.26
C MET A 125 9.52 -24.54 8.04
N SER A 126 9.91 -25.03 9.21
CA SER A 126 11.23 -24.73 9.77
C SER A 126 12.29 -25.29 8.82
N ASP A 127 13.26 -24.48 8.44
CA ASP A 127 14.52 -24.89 7.80
C ASP A 127 14.46 -25.54 6.39
N GLY A 128 13.33 -25.42 5.69
CA GLY A 128 13.22 -25.84 4.28
C GLY A 128 13.43 -24.68 3.30
N GLU A 129 14.56 -24.66 2.58
CA GLU A 129 14.69 -23.83 1.38
C GLU A 129 13.70 -24.31 0.32
N ALA A 130 12.62 -23.55 0.11
CA ALA A 130 11.76 -23.74 -1.06
C ALA A 130 12.57 -23.39 -2.31
N ALA A 131 13.00 -24.42 -3.05
CA ALA A 131 13.79 -24.24 -4.27
C ALA A 131 13.03 -23.35 -5.26
N ALA A 132 13.63 -22.20 -5.61
CA ALA A 132 13.07 -21.28 -6.59
C ALA A 132 12.87 -21.98 -7.94
N ALA A 133 11.80 -21.63 -8.66
CA ALA A 133 11.53 -22.23 -9.96
C ALA A 133 12.66 -21.90 -10.96
N PRO A 134 13.03 -22.85 -11.85
CA PRO A 134 14.15 -22.65 -12.77
C PRO A 134 13.90 -21.46 -13.70
N GLY A 135 14.88 -20.56 -13.79
CA GLY A 135 14.82 -19.37 -14.64
C GLY A 135 14.26 -18.10 -13.96
N VAL A 136 13.70 -18.18 -12.76
CA VAL A 136 13.16 -17.01 -12.04
C VAL A 136 14.24 -15.94 -11.80
N GLY A 137 15.42 -16.31 -11.31
CA GLY A 137 16.54 -15.36 -11.13
C GLY A 137 17.03 -14.71 -12.42
N THR A 138 16.92 -15.40 -13.57
CA THR A 138 17.22 -14.80 -14.88
C THR A 138 16.13 -13.83 -15.34
N ALA A 139 14.85 -14.07 -15.01
CA ALA A 139 13.76 -13.13 -15.27
C ALA A 139 13.91 -11.85 -14.44
N VAL A 140 14.26 -11.94 -13.14
CA VAL A 140 14.61 -10.77 -12.31
C VAL A 140 15.79 -10.00 -12.91
N THR A 141 16.81 -10.71 -13.41
CA THR A 141 17.98 -10.09 -14.05
C THR A 141 17.62 -9.35 -15.34
N ALA A 142 16.79 -9.93 -16.20
CA ALA A 142 16.32 -9.30 -17.43
C ALA A 142 15.44 -8.08 -17.14
N LEU A 143 14.54 -8.17 -16.14
CA LEU A 143 13.70 -7.08 -15.68
C LEU A 143 14.54 -5.93 -15.10
N HIS A 144 15.58 -6.24 -14.31
CA HIS A 144 16.56 -5.27 -13.84
C HIS A 144 17.26 -4.56 -15.00
N ASP A 145 17.77 -5.29 -15.98
CA ASP A 145 18.51 -4.72 -17.11
C ASP A 145 17.63 -3.89 -18.04
N CYS A 146 16.33 -4.18 -18.08
CA CYS A 146 15.31 -3.33 -18.67
C CYS A 146 15.12 -2.03 -17.88
N MET A 147 14.71 -2.15 -16.61
CA MET A 147 14.31 -1.02 -15.77
C MET A 147 15.46 -0.06 -15.49
N SER A 148 16.68 -0.56 -15.26
CA SER A 148 17.85 0.26 -14.90
C SER A 148 18.32 1.24 -15.98
N ARG A 149 17.83 1.13 -17.22
CA ARG A 149 18.05 2.15 -18.27
C ARG A 149 17.27 3.45 -18.04
N TRP A 150 16.16 3.37 -17.31
CA TRP A 150 15.18 4.45 -17.16
C TRP A 150 15.31 5.22 -15.85
N ARG A 151 15.68 4.54 -14.76
CA ARG A 151 15.78 5.10 -13.40
C ARG A 151 16.69 4.24 -12.54
N ALA A 152 17.27 4.84 -11.49
CA ALA A 152 18.02 4.12 -10.45
C ALA A 152 17.15 3.90 -9.19
N GLY A 153 17.48 2.87 -8.40
CA GLY A 153 16.85 2.63 -7.09
C GLY A 153 15.44 2.05 -7.11
N TRP A 154 15.04 1.39 -8.21
CA TRP A 154 13.70 0.84 -8.42
C TRP A 154 13.16 -0.02 -7.27
N GLY A 155 13.95 -0.95 -6.73
CA GLY A 155 13.48 -1.87 -5.68
C GLY A 155 12.99 -1.15 -4.42
N ARG A 156 13.65 -0.05 -4.04
CA ARG A 156 13.26 0.80 -2.90
C ARG A 156 12.05 1.68 -3.24
N ALA A 157 12.01 2.24 -4.45
CA ALA A 157 10.88 3.04 -4.91
C ALA A 157 9.58 2.23 -4.99
N LEU A 158 9.64 1.00 -5.51
CA LEU A 158 8.49 0.10 -5.67
C LEU A 158 7.76 -0.12 -4.34
N VAL A 159 8.54 -0.36 -3.28
CA VAL A 159 8.00 -0.62 -1.94
C VAL A 159 7.32 0.62 -1.36
N ARG A 160 7.98 1.78 -1.44
CA ARG A 160 7.44 3.06 -0.95
C ARG A 160 6.15 3.44 -1.67
N ASP A 161 6.20 3.47 -3.00
CA ASP A 161 5.07 3.84 -3.85
C ASP A 161 3.90 2.87 -3.63
N SER A 162 4.17 1.56 -3.45
CA SER A 162 3.14 0.55 -3.17
C SER A 162 2.36 0.80 -1.89
N VAL A 163 2.99 1.30 -0.82
CA VAL A 163 2.30 1.54 0.46
C VAL A 163 1.28 2.66 0.30
N ASP A 164 1.69 3.80 -0.26
CA ASP A 164 0.80 4.95 -0.45
C ASP A 164 -0.41 4.62 -1.33
N LEU A 165 -0.20 3.80 -2.37
CA LEU A 165 -1.26 3.33 -3.27
C LEU A 165 -2.18 2.28 -2.63
N LEU A 166 -1.65 1.43 -1.75
CA LEU A 166 -2.41 0.36 -1.10
C LEU A 166 -3.21 0.81 0.13
N LEU A 167 -2.83 1.91 0.79
CA LEU A 167 -3.51 2.45 1.97
C LEU A 167 -5.05 2.56 1.83
N PRO A 168 -5.62 3.08 0.72
CA PRO A 168 -7.08 3.15 0.55
C PRO A 168 -7.75 1.77 0.43
N VAL A 169 -7.08 0.77 -0.14
CA VAL A 169 -7.58 -0.61 -0.28
C VAL A 169 -7.51 -1.35 1.07
N ALA A 170 -6.44 -1.12 1.83
CA ALA A 170 -6.24 -1.67 3.17
C ALA A 170 -7.23 -1.10 4.22
N SER A 171 -7.93 -0.02 3.91
CA SER A 171 -8.91 0.65 4.79
C SER A 171 -10.22 -0.15 4.93
N VAL A 172 -10.20 -1.16 5.79
CA VAL A 172 -11.43 -1.81 6.29
C VAL A 172 -12.12 -0.85 7.27
N ARG A 173 -13.38 -0.49 6.98
CA ARG A 173 -14.20 0.39 7.82
C ARG A 173 -14.21 -0.13 9.26
N GLY A 174 -13.92 0.75 10.22
CA GLY A 174 -13.99 0.42 11.66
C GLY A 174 -12.64 0.12 12.31
N VAL A 175 -11.57 -0.10 11.53
CA VAL A 175 -10.20 -0.02 12.07
C VAL A 175 -9.62 1.36 11.78
N ASP A 176 -10.22 2.38 12.41
CA ASP A 176 -9.48 3.57 12.83
C ASP A 176 -8.47 3.11 13.88
N GLY A 177 -7.41 2.45 13.43
CA GLY A 177 -6.27 2.06 14.24
C GLY A 177 -5.62 3.33 14.74
N ALA A 178 -6.01 3.75 15.95
CA ALA A 178 -5.38 4.86 16.64
C ALA A 178 -3.87 4.62 16.64
N ARG A 179 -3.15 5.47 15.90
CA ARG A 179 -1.70 5.33 15.62
C ARG A 179 -0.97 4.92 16.89
N ALA A 180 -0.40 3.71 16.92
CA ALA A 180 -0.40 2.87 18.12
C ALA A 180 0.36 3.42 19.32
N VAL A 181 1.25 4.39 19.12
CA VAL A 181 1.95 5.08 20.22
C VAL A 181 1.61 6.56 20.17
N ASP A 182 0.52 6.91 20.86
CA ASP A 182 0.09 8.28 21.19
C ASP A 182 0.05 9.24 19.98
N GLY A 183 -0.56 8.77 18.89
CA GLY A 183 -0.77 9.58 17.68
C GLY A 183 0.42 9.63 16.71
N MET A 184 1.50 8.90 16.98
CA MET A 184 2.67 8.75 16.10
C MET A 184 2.57 7.45 15.27
N ARG A 185 2.97 7.50 13.99
CA ARG A 185 3.10 6.30 13.15
C ARG A 185 4.35 5.51 13.54
N LEU A 186 4.28 4.18 13.59
CA LEU A 186 5.43 3.36 13.92
C LEU A 186 6.32 3.05 12.71
N ARG A 187 7.62 3.03 12.94
CA ARG A 187 8.65 2.61 11.97
C ARG A 187 9.59 1.67 12.71
N VAL A 188 9.60 0.40 12.34
CA VAL A 188 10.45 -0.59 12.99
C VAL A 188 11.56 -1.02 12.04
N LEU A 189 12.80 -0.96 12.53
CA LEU A 189 14.02 -1.41 11.87
C LEU A 189 14.70 -2.43 12.79
N ASP A 190 14.54 -3.71 12.47
CA ASP A 190 15.02 -4.83 13.28
C ASP A 190 16.13 -5.58 12.53
N GLY A 191 17.38 -5.27 12.92
CA GLY A 191 18.60 -5.98 12.53
C GLY A 191 19.13 -6.92 13.62
N ALA A 192 18.39 -7.14 14.72
CA ALA A 192 18.87 -7.92 15.87
C ALA A 192 19.13 -9.40 15.55
N GLY A 193 18.44 -9.95 14.54
CA GLY A 193 18.68 -11.30 14.01
C GLY A 193 19.95 -11.44 13.15
N GLU A 194 20.52 -10.35 12.64
CA GLU A 194 21.76 -10.40 11.86
C GLU A 194 22.99 -10.36 12.79
N ALA A 195 23.58 -11.53 13.05
CA ALA A 195 24.87 -11.66 13.74
C ALA A 195 26.05 -10.92 13.05
N CYS A 196 25.81 -10.34 11.87
CA CYS A 196 26.80 -9.68 11.00
C CYS A 196 26.32 -8.29 10.50
N ALA A 197 25.47 -7.59 11.26
CA ALA A 197 25.03 -6.23 10.96
C ALA A 197 26.23 -5.25 10.79
N PRO A 198 26.11 -4.21 9.95
CA PRO A 198 27.21 -3.31 9.63
C PRO A 198 27.55 -2.40 10.83
N ARG A 199 28.80 -2.54 11.32
CA ARG A 199 29.38 -1.64 12.32
C ARG A 199 30.82 -1.25 11.95
N ALA A 200 31.28 -0.12 12.46
CA ALA A 200 32.60 0.47 12.23
C ALA A 200 33.83 -0.39 12.65
N GLY A 201 33.59 -1.58 13.22
CA GLY A 201 34.58 -2.53 13.72
C GLY A 201 34.41 -3.99 13.25
N GLY A 202 33.81 -4.26 12.08
CA GLY A 202 33.67 -5.62 11.50
C GLY A 202 32.49 -6.42 12.10
N CYS A 203 32.51 -7.76 12.15
CA CYS A 203 31.59 -8.54 13.03
C CYS A 203 32.33 -9.12 14.26
N ASP A 204 31.65 -9.28 15.41
CA ASP A 204 32.17 -10.09 16.54
C ASP A 204 31.89 -11.60 16.37
N CYS A 205 31.31 -11.98 15.23
CA CYS A 205 30.76 -13.29 14.96
C CYS A 205 31.81 -14.40 14.72
N GLY A 206 33.10 -14.10 14.90
CA GLY A 206 34.24 -15.02 14.74
C GLY A 206 34.49 -15.51 13.31
N ARG A 207 33.67 -15.09 12.35
CA ARG A 207 33.77 -15.43 10.93
C ARG A 207 34.39 -14.24 10.20
N ALA A 208 35.25 -14.52 9.21
CA ALA A 208 35.70 -13.50 8.26
C ALA A 208 34.53 -13.09 7.34
N CYS A 209 33.65 -12.24 7.86
CA CYS A 209 32.47 -11.71 7.19
C CYS A 209 32.76 -10.43 6.41
N ASP A 210 33.86 -9.75 6.72
CA ASP A 210 34.31 -8.56 5.98
C ASP A 210 35.19 -8.94 4.77
N ASP A 211 35.16 -10.22 4.36
CA ASP A 211 35.86 -10.72 3.18
C ASP A 211 35.04 -10.42 1.91
N PRO A 212 35.51 -9.54 1.01
CA PRO A 212 34.78 -9.19 -0.22
C PRO A 212 34.59 -10.38 -1.16
N ALA A 213 35.41 -11.43 -1.08
CA ALA A 213 35.19 -12.66 -1.85
C ALA A 213 33.98 -13.45 -1.34
N ARG A 214 33.64 -13.33 -0.04
CA ARG A 214 32.44 -13.94 0.55
C ARG A 214 31.19 -13.11 0.39
N ASP A 215 31.26 -11.78 0.48
CA ASP A 215 30.12 -10.93 0.11
C ASP A 215 29.80 -11.04 -1.39
N ALA A 216 30.79 -11.28 -2.26
CA ALA A 216 30.55 -11.63 -3.66
C ALA A 216 29.92 -13.03 -3.83
N ALA A 217 30.33 -14.02 -3.04
CA ALA A 217 29.80 -15.39 -3.09
C ALA A 217 28.40 -15.55 -2.47
N ALA A 218 28.02 -14.69 -1.53
CA ALA A 218 26.72 -14.71 -0.84
C ALA A 218 25.60 -13.98 -1.60
N GLY A 219 25.90 -13.34 -2.73
CA GLY A 219 24.98 -12.42 -3.42
C GLY A 219 25.03 -11.04 -2.75
N GLY A 220 25.64 -10.07 -3.44
CA GLY A 220 25.88 -8.74 -2.89
C GLY A 220 24.61 -7.92 -2.60
N VAL A 221 24.75 -6.95 -1.70
CA VAL A 221 23.70 -6.07 -1.15
C VAL A 221 22.62 -6.83 -0.37
N ARG A 222 22.76 -6.90 0.96
CA ARG A 222 21.61 -7.22 1.83
C ARG A 222 20.69 -6.00 1.93
N VAL A 223 19.44 -6.24 2.29
CA VAL A 223 18.48 -5.18 2.59
C VAL A 223 17.87 -5.37 3.96
N LEU A 224 17.66 -4.26 4.67
CA LEU A 224 16.92 -4.25 5.92
C LEU A 224 15.54 -3.61 5.69
N PRO A 225 14.44 -4.35 5.85
CA PRO A 225 13.10 -3.80 5.71
C PRO A 225 12.76 -2.92 6.91
N VAL A 226 12.29 -1.70 6.61
CA VAL A 226 11.57 -0.88 7.58
C VAL A 226 10.09 -1.21 7.42
N TYR A 227 9.42 -1.56 8.51
CA TYR A 227 8.00 -1.92 8.48
C TYR A 227 7.16 -1.09 9.44
N ASP A 228 5.88 -0.94 9.10
CA ASP A 228 4.84 -0.35 9.94
C ASP A 228 3.94 -1.48 10.45
N PRO A 229 3.99 -1.83 11.75
CA PRO A 229 3.21 -2.93 12.32
C PRO A 229 1.71 -2.64 12.38
N ASP A 230 1.27 -1.37 12.36
CA ASP A 230 -0.16 -1.01 12.38
C ASP A 230 -0.80 -1.24 11.00
N LEU A 231 -0.01 -0.97 9.94
CA LEU A 231 -0.35 -1.27 8.55
C LEU A 231 -0.14 -2.75 8.20
N GLY A 232 0.82 -3.41 8.85
CA GLY A 232 1.29 -4.74 8.48
C GLY A 232 2.10 -4.76 7.19
N MET A 233 2.74 -3.64 6.82
CA MET A 233 3.41 -3.44 5.53
C MET A 233 4.87 -3.01 5.69
N ILE A 234 5.70 -3.37 4.71
CA ILE A 234 7.07 -2.87 4.56
C ILE A 234 6.98 -1.50 3.90
N VAL A 235 7.47 -0.47 4.59
CA VAL A 235 7.38 0.94 4.15
C VAL A 235 8.67 1.44 3.49
N ASP A 236 9.80 0.77 3.71
CA ASP A 236 11.05 1.04 3.01
C ASP A 236 11.98 -0.18 2.98
N LEU A 237 12.92 -0.20 2.04
CA LEU A 237 14.06 -1.12 2.02
C LEU A 237 15.36 -0.32 2.08
N LEU A 238 16.13 -0.52 3.16
CA LEU A 238 17.43 0.13 3.32
C LEU A 238 18.53 -0.80 2.77
N PRO A 239 19.29 -0.40 1.74
CA PRO A 239 20.43 -1.17 1.26
C PRO A 239 21.52 -1.21 2.35
N CYS A 240 21.97 -2.41 2.66
CA CYS A 240 22.87 -2.73 3.77
C CYS A 240 24.06 -3.53 3.23
N GLU A 241 25.15 -2.82 2.94
CA GLU A 241 26.44 -3.40 2.55
C GLU A 241 27.44 -3.29 3.71
N ARG A 242 28.43 -4.20 3.76
CA ARG A 242 29.44 -4.20 4.82
C ARG A 242 30.55 -3.18 4.57
N GLY A 243 31.12 -2.66 5.66
CA GLY A 243 32.25 -1.72 5.64
C GLY A 243 31.85 -0.26 5.87
N ARG A 244 32.81 0.54 6.39
CA ARG A 244 32.59 1.89 6.94
C ARG A 244 31.93 2.88 5.97
N SER A 245 32.27 2.82 4.68
CA SER A 245 31.65 3.71 3.67
C SER A 245 30.17 3.38 3.46
N HIS A 246 29.81 2.10 3.56
CA HIS A 246 28.43 1.63 3.40
C HIS A 246 27.60 1.82 4.67
N GLU A 247 28.23 1.79 5.84
CA GLU A 247 27.62 2.18 7.13
C GLU A 247 27.15 3.65 7.11
N HIS A 248 28.00 4.58 6.64
CA HIS A 248 27.58 5.97 6.42
C HIS A 248 26.48 6.11 5.35
N ALA A 249 26.53 5.32 4.27
CA ALA A 249 25.50 5.33 3.24
C ALA A 249 24.15 4.79 3.76
N PHE A 250 24.17 3.74 4.59
CA PHE A 250 23.00 3.17 5.26
C PHE A 250 22.38 4.18 6.23
N VAL A 251 23.19 4.82 7.08
CA VAL A 251 22.71 5.85 8.02
C VAL A 251 22.15 7.06 7.26
N GLY A 252 22.82 7.53 6.20
CA GLY A 252 22.27 8.56 5.32
C GLY A 252 20.91 8.17 4.73
N ALA A 253 20.83 6.97 4.15
CA ALA A 253 19.61 6.43 3.57
C ALA A 253 18.47 6.27 4.60
N LEU A 254 18.79 5.93 5.86
CA LEU A 254 17.85 5.87 6.99
C LEU A 254 17.34 7.27 7.36
N LEU A 255 18.23 8.25 7.55
CA LEU A 255 17.87 9.59 8.00
C LEU A 255 17.01 10.34 6.97
N GLU A 256 17.22 10.10 5.67
CA GLU A 256 16.36 10.59 4.59
C GLU A 256 14.89 10.14 4.68
N THR A 257 14.63 9.01 5.35
CA THR A 257 13.27 8.44 5.50
C THR A 257 12.45 9.14 6.57
N VAL A 258 13.11 9.61 7.64
CA VAL A 258 12.47 9.99 8.90
C VAL A 258 11.51 11.16 8.66
N ARG A 259 10.21 10.99 8.96
CA ARG A 259 9.21 12.06 8.81
C ARG A 259 8.69 12.60 10.14
N PRO A 260 8.22 13.87 10.15
CA PRO A 260 7.37 14.42 11.21
C PRO A 260 6.24 13.48 11.64
N GLY A 261 6.12 13.28 12.95
CA GLY A 261 5.05 12.50 13.58
C GLY A 261 5.21 10.98 13.51
N GLU A 262 6.45 10.50 13.36
CA GLU A 262 6.79 9.07 13.38
C GLU A 262 7.58 8.72 14.64
N LEU A 263 7.41 7.50 15.14
CA LEU A 263 8.24 6.89 16.18
C LEU A 263 9.02 5.73 15.58
N TRP A 264 10.34 5.86 15.60
CA TRP A 264 11.28 4.87 15.12
C TRP A 264 11.74 3.96 16.24
N ILE A 265 11.59 2.64 16.05
CA ILE A 265 12.13 1.62 16.95
C ILE A 265 13.24 0.91 16.17
N VAL A 266 14.48 1.12 16.61
CA VAL A 266 15.67 0.58 15.94
C VAL A 266 16.35 -0.39 16.89
N ASP A 267 16.27 -1.68 16.56
CA ASP A 267 16.95 -2.74 17.28
C ASP A 267 17.97 -3.42 16.34
N GLY A 268 19.24 -3.04 16.46
CA GLY A 268 20.33 -3.60 15.68
C GLY A 268 21.68 -2.95 16.00
N ARG A 269 22.77 -3.61 15.57
CA ARG A 269 24.15 -3.14 15.80
C ARG A 269 24.58 -2.18 14.68
N PHE A 270 24.09 -0.95 14.74
CA PHE A 270 24.39 0.14 13.79
C PHE A 270 25.30 1.21 14.40
N ASP A 271 25.80 2.15 13.58
CA ASP A 271 26.51 3.35 14.07
C ASP A 271 25.55 4.30 14.81
N THR A 272 25.44 4.10 16.12
CA THR A 272 24.60 4.92 16.99
C THR A 272 25.07 6.38 17.06
N ASP A 273 26.38 6.64 16.97
CA ASP A 273 26.92 8.00 16.97
C ASP A 273 26.52 8.75 15.68
N ALA A 274 26.60 8.09 14.51
CA ALA A 274 26.14 8.65 13.23
C ALA A 274 24.61 8.83 13.18
N ILE A 275 23.83 7.87 13.68
CA ILE A 275 22.36 7.98 13.74
C ILE A 275 21.94 9.17 14.61
N LEU A 276 22.51 9.30 15.82
CA LEU A 276 22.16 10.38 16.75
C LEU A 276 22.61 11.76 16.26
N SER A 277 23.82 11.85 15.70
CA SER A 277 24.35 13.13 15.20
C SER A 277 23.63 13.64 13.95
N GLY A 278 23.14 12.73 13.10
CA GLY A 278 22.32 13.06 11.94
C GLY A 278 20.81 13.13 12.17
N TRP A 279 20.30 12.78 13.37
CA TRP A 279 18.86 12.64 13.60
C TRP A 279 18.09 13.96 13.35
N PRO A 280 17.03 13.97 12.51
CA PRO A 280 16.26 15.18 12.26
C PRO A 280 15.51 15.65 13.51
N ARG A 281 16.08 16.65 14.22
CA ARG A 281 15.60 17.23 15.49
C ARG A 281 14.16 17.77 15.53
N ARG A 282 13.45 17.76 14.40
CA ARG A 282 12.03 18.13 14.25
C ARG A 282 11.25 17.16 13.32
N GLY A 283 11.83 15.97 13.08
CA GLY A 283 11.27 14.89 12.27
C GLY A 283 10.55 13.87 13.16
N GLY A 284 11.12 12.67 13.28
CA GLY A 284 10.56 11.59 14.09
C GLY A 284 11.14 11.58 15.51
N ALA A 285 10.44 10.91 16.41
CA ALA A 285 10.96 10.43 17.68
C ALA A 285 11.64 9.06 17.51
N PHE A 286 12.47 8.64 18.47
CA PHE A 286 13.18 7.36 18.42
C PHE A 286 13.25 6.60 19.75
N VAL A 287 13.37 5.28 19.63
CA VAL A 287 13.88 4.35 20.64
C VAL A 287 14.95 3.51 19.96
N LEU A 288 16.21 3.79 20.22
CA LEU A 288 17.37 3.05 19.72
C LEU A 288 17.83 2.07 20.79
N ARG A 289 18.03 0.80 20.45
CA ARG A 289 18.72 -0.14 21.35
C ARG A 289 20.22 0.05 21.29
N GLU A 290 20.84 0.22 22.44
CA GLU A 290 22.26 0.46 22.57
C GLU A 290 23.01 -0.86 22.86
N TYR A 291 23.74 -1.36 21.86
CA TYR A 291 24.64 -2.50 22.00
C TYR A 291 26.07 -2.14 22.45
N THR A 292 26.48 -0.90 22.18
CA THR A 292 27.80 -0.35 22.54
C THR A 292 27.63 1.11 22.91
N CYS A 293 28.27 1.55 23.99
CA CYS A 293 28.23 2.94 24.46
C CYS A 293 28.70 3.91 23.35
N PRO A 294 27.84 4.83 22.85
CA PRO A 294 28.22 5.77 21.81
C PRO A 294 29.26 6.75 22.36
N ALA A 295 30.33 7.00 21.60
CA ALA A 295 31.47 7.78 22.07
C ALA A 295 31.16 9.29 22.14
N ALA A 296 30.18 9.77 21.38
CA ALA A 296 29.74 11.16 21.40
C ALA A 296 28.69 11.45 22.49
N CYS A 297 28.01 10.43 23.03
CA CYS A 297 27.02 10.58 24.11
C CYS A 297 27.68 10.81 25.47
N ARG A 298 27.46 11.98 26.06
CA ARG A 298 27.94 12.33 27.41
C ARG A 298 26.79 12.39 28.42
N PRO A 299 26.98 11.91 29.66
CA PRO A 299 26.00 12.09 30.73
C PRO A 299 25.89 13.57 31.11
N LEU A 300 24.65 14.04 31.28
CA LEU A 300 24.31 15.40 31.73
C LEU A 300 23.88 15.46 33.20
N GLY A 301 23.73 14.30 33.85
CA GLY A 301 23.38 14.17 35.26
C GLY A 301 23.49 12.72 35.72
N ASP A 302 23.18 12.47 37.00
CA ASP A 302 23.26 11.13 37.59
C ASP A 302 22.11 10.21 37.16
N TRP A 303 22.34 8.90 37.32
CA TRP A 303 21.30 7.88 37.18
C TRP A 303 20.22 8.03 38.25
N ARG A 304 18.96 7.88 37.85
CA ARG A 304 17.78 7.92 38.71
C ARG A 304 17.03 6.61 38.60
N GLU A 305 16.53 6.06 39.70
CA GLU A 305 15.58 4.94 39.63
C GLU A 305 14.28 5.42 38.98
N ALA A 306 13.78 4.68 38.00
CA ALA A 306 12.67 5.08 37.13
C ALA A 306 11.55 4.02 37.10
N GLY A 307 11.53 3.12 38.08
CA GLY A 307 10.51 2.09 38.25
C GLY A 307 10.99 0.67 37.92
N VAL A 308 10.04 -0.19 37.56
CA VAL A 308 10.23 -1.63 37.36
C VAL A 308 9.48 -2.04 36.08
N PHE A 309 10.08 -2.95 35.30
CA PHE A 309 9.43 -3.58 34.15
C PHE A 309 9.59 -5.10 34.23
N GLY A 310 8.47 -5.82 34.31
CA GLY A 310 8.46 -7.23 34.68
C GLY A 310 9.02 -7.42 36.10
N ALA A 311 10.02 -8.28 36.25
CA ALA A 311 10.79 -8.43 37.48
C ALA A 311 12.07 -7.55 37.52
N GLY A 312 12.40 -6.86 36.42
CA GLY A 312 13.65 -6.12 36.26
C GLY A 312 13.55 -4.65 36.64
N ARG A 313 14.65 -4.08 37.17
CA ARG A 313 14.71 -2.67 37.58
C ARG A 313 15.00 -1.77 36.39
N VAL A 314 14.35 -0.60 36.35
CA VAL A 314 14.58 0.44 35.34
C VAL A 314 15.23 1.66 35.99
N ARG A 315 16.28 2.18 35.37
CA ARG A 315 16.90 3.47 35.72
C ARG A 315 17.07 4.33 34.48
N GLU A 316 17.01 5.65 34.65
CA GLU A 316 17.22 6.60 33.55
C GLU A 316 18.30 7.65 33.88
N GLN A 317 18.90 8.20 32.83
CA GLN A 317 19.92 9.25 32.89
C GLN A 317 19.72 10.21 31.72
N SER A 318 19.82 11.52 31.98
CA SER A 318 19.90 12.51 30.90
C SER A 318 21.28 12.47 30.24
N VAL A 319 21.32 12.39 28.92
CA VAL A 319 22.55 12.39 28.10
C VAL A 319 22.46 13.42 26.98
N GLY A 320 23.57 13.79 26.36
CA GLY A 320 23.59 14.71 25.22
C GLY A 320 24.82 14.51 24.34
N MET A 321 24.77 15.02 23.11
CA MET A 321 25.86 14.89 22.15
C MET A 321 26.98 15.91 22.41
N ALA A 322 28.23 15.46 22.30
CA ALA A 322 29.40 16.31 22.49
C ALA A 322 29.42 17.50 21.50
N GLY A 323 29.48 18.72 22.03
CA GLY A 323 29.52 19.97 21.26
C GLY A 323 28.18 20.73 21.22
N GLU A 324 27.06 20.08 21.54
CA GLU A 324 25.74 20.70 21.51
C GLU A 324 25.31 21.20 22.89
N GLY A 325 25.89 22.32 23.32
CA GLY A 325 25.73 22.90 24.66
C GLY A 325 24.36 23.56 24.94
N GLY A 326 23.25 22.87 24.69
CA GLY A 326 21.90 23.40 24.93
C GLY A 326 20.83 22.33 25.17
N VAL A 327 19.77 22.70 25.89
CA VAL A 327 18.67 21.80 26.29
C VAL A 327 17.99 21.08 25.11
N SER A 328 18.04 21.65 23.91
CA SER A 328 17.51 21.05 22.66
C SER A 328 18.36 19.91 22.07
N GLY A 329 19.47 19.53 22.70
CA GLY A 329 20.29 18.36 22.35
C GLY A 329 20.35 17.28 23.44
N ALA A 330 19.43 17.33 24.42
CA ALA A 330 19.37 16.37 25.52
C ALA A 330 18.41 15.22 25.19
N PHE A 331 18.89 14.00 25.41
CA PHE A 331 18.18 12.73 25.24
C PHE A 331 18.11 11.99 26.58
N ARG A 332 17.33 10.90 26.63
CA ARG A 332 17.26 9.98 27.78
C ARG A 332 17.98 8.69 27.43
N ARG A 333 18.90 8.27 28.29
CA ARG A 333 19.42 6.91 28.33
C ARG A 333 18.66 6.15 29.40
N ILE A 334 18.07 5.01 29.03
CA ILE A 334 17.30 4.16 29.94
C ILE A 334 17.99 2.80 30.00
N GLU A 335 18.16 2.25 31.19
CA GLU A 335 18.76 0.94 31.40
C GLU A 335 17.80 0.07 32.20
N TRP A 336 17.41 -1.06 31.61
CA TRP A 336 16.69 -2.14 32.27
C TRP A 336 17.66 -3.28 32.60
N ARG A 337 17.57 -3.79 33.82
CA ARG A 337 18.31 -4.99 34.26
C ARG A 337 17.33 -6.08 34.64
N GLY A 338 17.49 -7.27 34.04
CA GLY A 338 16.80 -8.48 34.46
C GLY A 338 17.05 -8.83 35.94
N ALA A 339 16.18 -9.66 36.51
CA ALA A 339 16.25 -10.05 37.92
C ALA A 339 17.29 -11.13 38.24
N GLU A 340 17.80 -11.84 37.23
CA GLU A 340 18.73 -12.97 37.39
C GLU A 340 20.20 -12.52 37.43
N ALA A 341 21.06 -13.33 38.03
CA ALA A 341 22.47 -12.99 38.28
C ALA A 341 23.35 -12.92 37.02
N SER A 342 22.92 -13.50 35.90
CA SER A 342 23.51 -13.28 34.57
C SER A 342 23.18 -11.91 33.97
N GLY A 343 22.07 -11.30 34.43
CA GLY A 343 21.72 -9.91 34.23
C GLY A 343 21.74 -9.44 32.78
N ASP A 344 20.79 -9.87 31.95
CA ASP A 344 20.55 -9.22 30.67
C ASP A 344 20.30 -7.72 30.91
N ILE A 345 21.24 -6.88 30.43
CA ILE A 345 21.15 -5.43 30.47
C ILE A 345 20.67 -4.96 29.11
N VAL A 346 19.53 -4.26 29.09
CA VAL A 346 19.02 -3.58 27.91
C VAL A 346 19.19 -2.08 28.14
N THR A 347 20.13 -1.49 27.42
CA THR A 347 20.34 -0.03 27.39
C THR A 347 19.65 0.54 26.15
N LEU A 348 18.93 1.64 26.32
CA LEU A 348 18.11 2.30 25.30
C LEU A 348 18.43 3.79 25.28
N LEU A 349 18.35 4.40 24.10
CA LEU A 349 18.45 5.84 23.90
C LEU A 349 17.16 6.34 23.25
N THR A 350 16.60 7.44 23.76
CA THR A 350 15.33 8.01 23.28
C THR A 350 15.27 9.52 23.44
N ASP A 351 14.59 10.20 22.51
CA ASP A 351 14.17 11.59 22.62
C ASP A 351 12.73 11.75 23.17
N LEU A 352 12.04 10.64 23.49
CA LEU A 352 10.67 10.67 23.98
C LEU A 352 10.57 11.39 25.34
N PRO A 353 9.68 12.39 25.49
CA PRO A 353 9.62 13.22 26.68
C PRO A 353 9.05 12.44 27.88
N ALA A 354 9.75 12.49 29.02
CA ALA A 354 9.42 11.74 30.24
C ALA A 354 8.00 12.01 30.78
N GLY A 355 7.45 13.22 30.56
CA GLY A 355 6.07 13.56 30.96
C GLY A 355 4.96 12.94 30.10
N ARG A 356 5.32 12.27 28.99
CA ARG A 356 4.40 11.56 28.08
C ARG A 356 4.70 10.07 27.98
N PHE A 357 5.99 9.70 28.11
CA PHE A 357 6.47 8.33 28.09
C PHE A 357 7.41 8.07 29.27
N ASP A 358 6.95 7.31 30.26
CA ASP A 358 7.80 6.89 31.37
C ASP A 358 8.88 5.89 30.90
N ALA A 359 9.90 5.66 31.72
CA ALA A 359 11.00 4.77 31.34
C ALA A 359 10.56 3.29 31.16
N PRO A 360 9.70 2.70 32.02
CA PRO A 360 9.12 1.37 31.80
C PRO A 360 8.34 1.23 30.48
N GLN A 361 7.59 2.24 30.05
CA GLN A 361 6.90 2.25 28.75
C GLN A 361 7.88 2.20 27.57
N VAL A 362 8.98 2.95 27.62
CA VAL A 362 10.02 2.90 26.58
C VAL A 362 10.70 1.53 26.54
N VAL A 363 10.96 0.92 27.70
CA VAL A 363 11.47 -0.46 27.79
C VAL A 363 10.47 -1.46 27.19
N ALA A 364 9.17 -1.31 27.50
CA ALA A 364 8.12 -2.16 26.94
C ALA A 364 8.05 -2.07 25.41
N LEU A 365 8.22 -0.87 24.84
CA LEU A 365 8.27 -0.65 23.39
C LEU A 365 9.48 -1.33 22.75
N SER A 366 10.68 -1.25 23.36
CA SER A 366 11.87 -1.91 22.81
C SER A 366 11.87 -3.42 22.99
N CYS A 367 11.31 -3.96 24.07
CA CYS A 367 11.30 -5.39 24.35
C CYS A 367 10.17 -6.14 23.61
N ARG A 368 9.24 -5.42 22.95
CA ARG A 368 8.18 -6.03 22.14
C ARG A 368 8.78 -6.66 20.87
N ARG A 369 8.41 -7.92 20.60
CA ARG A 369 8.67 -8.57 19.30
C ARG A 369 7.75 -7.98 18.24
N TRP A 370 8.23 -6.95 17.55
CA TRP A 370 7.45 -6.25 16.53
C TRP A 370 7.17 -7.08 15.28
N ARG A 371 8.03 -8.05 14.96
CA ARG A 371 7.78 -9.04 13.88
C ARG A 371 6.52 -9.86 14.13
N ASP A 372 6.19 -10.18 15.38
CA ASP A 372 5.01 -10.97 15.75
C ASP A 372 3.68 -10.21 15.50
N ALA A 373 3.74 -8.90 15.27
CA ALA A 373 2.58 -8.08 14.88
C ALA A 373 2.29 -8.13 13.37
N LEU A 374 3.20 -8.68 12.56
CA LEU A 374 3.05 -8.76 11.11
C LEU A 374 2.24 -10.01 10.70
N PRO A 375 1.41 -9.91 9.63
CA PRO A 375 0.62 -11.06 9.16
C PRO A 375 1.46 -12.12 8.44
N LEU A 376 2.65 -11.76 7.96
CA LEU A 376 3.48 -12.52 7.04
C LEU A 376 4.98 -12.44 7.43
N ALA A 377 5.73 -13.48 7.10
CA ALA A 377 7.17 -13.62 7.35
C ALA A 377 8.01 -12.64 6.48
N LEU A 378 9.02 -12.00 7.07
CA LEU A 378 9.89 -11.01 6.39
C LEU A 378 11.12 -11.63 5.73
N GLU A 379 11.53 -12.81 6.18
CA GLU A 379 12.79 -13.46 5.80
C GLU A 379 12.91 -13.71 4.27
N PRO A 380 11.85 -14.05 3.51
CA PRO A 380 11.90 -14.12 2.04
C PRO A 380 12.27 -12.79 1.36
N VAL A 381 12.04 -11.65 2.01
CA VAL A 381 12.41 -10.33 1.49
C VAL A 381 13.90 -10.04 1.76
N VAL A 382 14.38 -10.38 2.96
CA VAL A 382 15.77 -10.17 3.41
C VAL A 382 16.75 -11.06 2.64
N ASP A 383 16.41 -12.34 2.48
CA ASP A 383 17.31 -13.35 1.92
C ASP A 383 17.29 -13.42 0.37
N GLY A 384 16.37 -12.72 -0.29
CA GLY A 384 16.14 -12.85 -1.75
C GLY A 384 15.62 -14.22 -2.20
N ALA A 385 15.33 -15.12 -1.25
CA ALA A 385 15.03 -16.54 -1.47
C ALA A 385 13.93 -16.88 -2.50
N PRO A 386 12.86 -16.07 -2.74
CA PRO A 386 11.87 -16.38 -3.78
C PRO A 386 12.45 -16.58 -5.18
N PHE A 387 13.60 -15.96 -5.47
CA PHE A 387 14.15 -15.88 -6.83
C PHE A 387 15.42 -16.72 -7.04
N GLY A 388 15.91 -17.40 -6.00
CA GLY A 388 17.12 -18.21 -6.03
C GLY A 388 18.38 -17.38 -6.30
N ALA A 389 19.29 -17.91 -7.13
CA ALA A 389 20.53 -17.23 -7.47
C ALA A 389 20.29 -16.01 -8.38
N VAL A 390 20.26 -14.81 -7.78
CA VAL A 390 20.19 -13.52 -8.47
C VAL A 390 21.58 -12.85 -8.44
N PRO A 391 22.10 -12.31 -9.57
CA PRO A 391 23.36 -11.57 -9.57
C PRO A 391 23.27 -10.30 -8.68
N ALA A 392 24.34 -9.98 -7.95
CA ALA A 392 24.40 -8.86 -6.99
C ALA A 392 23.79 -7.54 -7.49
N ARG A 393 24.04 -7.18 -8.76
CA ARG A 393 23.47 -5.96 -9.41
C ARG A 393 21.94 -5.90 -9.38
N ALA A 394 21.26 -7.05 -9.41
CA ALA A 394 19.81 -7.17 -9.43
C ALA A 394 19.21 -7.58 -8.06
N ALA A 395 20.03 -7.82 -7.04
CA ALA A 395 19.58 -8.28 -5.71
C ALA A 395 18.62 -7.29 -5.03
N LEU A 396 18.94 -5.98 -5.07
CA LEU A 396 18.06 -4.92 -4.55
C LEU A 396 16.70 -4.86 -5.27
N LEU A 397 16.65 -5.20 -6.57
CA LEU A 397 15.37 -5.33 -7.28
C LEU A 397 14.63 -6.58 -6.82
N ALA A 398 15.30 -7.73 -6.70
CA ALA A 398 14.71 -8.97 -6.18
C ALA A 398 13.99 -8.73 -4.84
N SER A 399 14.70 -8.20 -3.83
CA SER A 399 14.07 -7.88 -2.55
C SER A 399 12.98 -6.82 -2.65
N GLY A 400 13.09 -5.85 -3.57
CA GLY A 400 12.03 -4.91 -3.91
C GLY A 400 10.75 -5.60 -4.39
N ILE A 401 10.87 -6.58 -5.29
CA ILE A 401 9.73 -7.39 -5.79
C ILE A 401 9.16 -8.28 -4.68
N ALA A 402 9.99 -8.87 -3.82
CA ALA A 402 9.51 -9.64 -2.67
C ALA A 402 8.74 -8.76 -1.67
N ALA A 403 9.22 -7.55 -1.37
CA ALA A 403 8.54 -6.61 -0.48
C ALA A 403 7.25 -6.03 -1.11
N PHE A 404 7.24 -5.80 -2.41
CA PHE A 404 6.04 -5.45 -3.17
C PHE A 404 4.97 -6.54 -3.09
N ALA A 405 5.35 -7.79 -3.34
CA ALA A 405 4.48 -8.95 -3.17
C ALA A 405 3.99 -9.08 -1.73
N TYR A 406 4.88 -8.88 -0.73
CA TYR A 406 4.55 -8.88 0.69
C TYR A 406 3.45 -7.86 1.02
N ASN A 407 3.58 -6.62 0.54
CA ASN A 407 2.60 -5.55 0.80
C ASN A 407 1.23 -5.89 0.18
N ALA A 408 1.20 -6.32 -1.09
CA ALA A 408 -0.03 -6.76 -1.73
C ALA A 408 -0.69 -7.94 -0.97
N PHE A 409 0.10 -8.92 -0.55
CA PHE A 409 -0.35 -10.09 0.20
C PHE A 409 -0.88 -9.73 1.60
N SER A 410 -0.21 -8.82 2.29
CA SER A 410 -0.63 -8.30 3.59
C SER A 410 -2.01 -7.63 3.49
N VAL A 411 -2.22 -6.80 2.46
CA VAL A 411 -3.51 -6.19 2.18
C VAL A 411 -4.58 -7.22 1.85
N MET A 412 -4.31 -8.22 1.01
CA MET A 412 -5.25 -9.30 0.73
C MET A 412 -5.65 -10.04 2.02
N THR A 413 -4.67 -10.39 2.85
CA THR A 413 -4.88 -11.09 4.14
C THR A 413 -5.72 -10.22 5.09
N ARG A 414 -5.40 -8.93 5.22
CA ARG A 414 -6.14 -7.96 6.04
C ARG A 414 -7.57 -7.76 5.56
N VAL A 415 -7.78 -7.64 4.25
CA VAL A 415 -9.12 -7.44 3.67
C VAL A 415 -9.99 -8.68 3.86
N VAL A 416 -9.46 -9.89 3.67
CA VAL A 416 -10.23 -11.13 3.94
C VAL A 416 -10.52 -11.31 5.42
N GLY A 417 -9.51 -11.15 6.30
CA GLY A 417 -9.70 -11.24 7.74
C GLY A 417 -10.74 -10.24 8.27
N GLY A 418 -10.66 -8.98 7.84
CA GLY A 418 -11.61 -7.93 8.21
C GLY A 418 -12.99 -8.03 7.54
N THR A 419 -13.16 -8.90 6.53
CA THR A 419 -14.47 -9.14 5.89
C THR A 419 -15.21 -10.34 6.49
N LEU A 420 -14.50 -11.33 7.05
CA LEU A 420 -15.08 -12.66 7.34
C LEU A 420 -15.23 -13.02 8.83
N ASP A 421 -14.90 -12.12 9.77
CA ASP A 421 -14.94 -12.35 11.24
C ASP A 421 -14.32 -13.71 11.63
N LEU A 422 -13.05 -13.87 11.27
CA LEU A 422 -12.35 -15.15 11.36
C LEU A 422 -11.85 -15.43 12.78
N ASP A 423 -12.02 -16.68 13.23
CA ASP A 423 -11.33 -17.15 14.42
C ASP A 423 -9.81 -17.28 14.16
N ALA A 424 -9.00 -17.25 15.23
CA ALA A 424 -7.54 -17.21 15.13
C ALA A 424 -6.94 -18.38 14.31
N ARG A 425 -7.62 -19.53 14.23
CA ARG A 425 -7.16 -20.69 13.43
C ARG A 425 -7.43 -20.50 11.95
N ASP A 426 -8.56 -19.92 11.60
CA ASP A 426 -8.87 -19.59 10.20
C ASP A 426 -7.99 -18.41 9.72
N VAL A 427 -7.67 -17.43 10.59
CA VAL A 427 -6.68 -16.36 10.30
C VAL A 427 -5.28 -16.92 10.02
N GLU A 428 -4.79 -17.85 10.85
CA GLU A 428 -3.46 -18.46 10.67
C GLU A 428 -3.31 -19.20 9.34
N ARG A 429 -4.39 -19.78 8.82
CA ARG A 429 -4.38 -20.56 7.57
C ARG A 429 -4.59 -19.70 6.33
N LEU A 430 -5.07 -18.46 6.51
CA LEU A 430 -5.46 -17.57 5.42
C LEU A 430 -4.32 -17.24 4.45
N PRO A 431 -3.08 -16.90 4.88
CA PRO A 431 -1.97 -16.69 3.94
C PRO A 431 -1.74 -17.90 3.05
N THR A 432 -1.64 -19.08 3.66
CA THR A 432 -1.40 -20.35 2.96
C THR A 432 -2.48 -20.66 1.94
N LEU A 433 -3.76 -20.45 2.29
CA LEU A 433 -4.87 -20.63 1.36
C LEU A 433 -4.75 -19.66 0.17
N ILE A 434 -4.57 -18.37 0.43
CA ILE A 434 -4.44 -17.34 -0.61
C ILE A 434 -3.32 -17.71 -1.59
N ALA A 435 -2.12 -17.98 -1.08
CA ALA A 435 -0.95 -18.27 -1.91
C ALA A 435 -1.13 -19.54 -2.76
N ASP A 436 -1.65 -20.63 -2.18
CA ASP A 436 -1.93 -21.87 -2.92
C ASP A 436 -2.91 -21.63 -4.08
N GLY A 437 -4.01 -20.91 -3.85
CA GLY A 437 -5.03 -20.65 -4.88
C GLY A 437 -4.54 -19.72 -5.98
N VAL A 438 -3.80 -18.66 -5.62
CA VAL A 438 -3.17 -17.76 -6.61
C VAL A 438 -2.16 -18.53 -7.46
N ALA A 439 -1.21 -19.24 -6.83
CA ALA A 439 -0.17 -19.99 -7.56
C ALA A 439 -0.78 -21.08 -8.48
N ALA A 440 -1.83 -21.77 -8.03
CA ALA A 440 -2.48 -22.81 -8.82
C ALA A 440 -3.27 -22.29 -10.05
N THR A 441 -3.65 -21.01 -10.09
CA THR A 441 -4.61 -20.52 -11.09
C THR A 441 -4.22 -19.23 -11.83
N TYR A 442 -3.23 -18.46 -11.35
CA TYR A 442 -2.89 -17.15 -11.93
C TYR A 442 -2.45 -17.23 -13.40
N ALA A 443 -1.54 -18.14 -13.75
CA ALA A 443 -1.11 -18.32 -15.14
C ALA A 443 -2.27 -18.71 -16.07
N GLY A 444 -3.16 -19.61 -15.63
CA GLY A 444 -4.37 -19.97 -16.36
C GLY A 444 -5.37 -18.83 -16.49
N MET A 445 -5.47 -17.97 -15.47
CA MET A 445 -6.28 -16.75 -15.51
C MET A 445 -5.75 -15.76 -16.54
N MET A 446 -4.43 -15.52 -16.59
CA MET A 446 -3.83 -14.60 -17.57
C MET A 446 -3.89 -15.11 -19.02
N ILE A 447 -4.00 -16.42 -19.24
CA ILE A 447 -4.30 -17.01 -20.56
C ILE A 447 -5.76 -16.77 -20.94
N ALA A 448 -6.70 -16.88 -19.99
CA ALA A 448 -8.13 -16.72 -20.25
C ALA A 448 -8.61 -15.25 -20.28
N LEU A 449 -7.93 -14.38 -19.52
CA LEU A 449 -8.19 -12.96 -19.34
C LEU A 449 -6.87 -12.20 -19.65
N PRO A 450 -6.61 -11.88 -20.94
CA PRO A 450 -5.35 -11.26 -21.37
C PRO A 450 -5.16 -9.85 -20.77
N PRO A 451 -3.93 -9.30 -20.75
CA PRO A 451 -3.62 -8.01 -20.12
C PRO A 451 -4.57 -6.86 -20.48
N ASP A 452 -4.95 -6.72 -21.75
CA ASP A 452 -5.94 -5.74 -22.23
C ASP A 452 -7.23 -5.72 -21.40
N TRP A 453 -7.73 -6.90 -21.00
CA TRP A 453 -8.97 -7.01 -20.22
C TRP A 453 -8.86 -6.29 -18.88
N TRP A 454 -7.68 -6.26 -18.27
CA TRP A 454 -7.38 -5.65 -16.98
C TRP A 454 -7.12 -4.15 -17.04
N GLN A 455 -6.84 -3.57 -18.22
CA GLN A 455 -6.62 -2.12 -18.37
C GLN A 455 -7.83 -1.28 -17.90
N ARG A 456 -9.05 -1.85 -17.86
CA ARG A 456 -10.24 -1.19 -17.28
C ARG A 456 -10.07 -0.80 -15.81
N TYR A 457 -9.20 -1.49 -15.07
CA TYR A 457 -8.96 -1.24 -13.65
C TYR A 457 -7.83 -0.22 -13.40
N ASP A 458 -7.02 0.14 -14.42
CA ASP A 458 -5.90 1.11 -14.26
C ASP A 458 -6.41 2.48 -13.77
N GLN A 459 -7.55 2.93 -14.28
CA GLN A 459 -8.11 4.27 -13.97
C GLN A 459 -9.14 4.26 -12.83
N LEU A 460 -9.29 3.16 -12.09
CA LEU A 460 -10.26 3.08 -11.00
C LEU A 460 -9.76 3.79 -9.74
N PRO A 461 -10.60 4.61 -9.07
CA PRO A 461 -10.28 5.11 -7.75
C PRO A 461 -10.01 3.96 -6.77
N ALA A 462 -8.92 4.04 -6.00
CA ALA A 462 -8.51 2.98 -5.06
C ALA A 462 -9.60 2.63 -4.03
N THR A 463 -10.53 3.56 -3.72
CA THR A 463 -11.70 3.30 -2.88
C THR A 463 -12.73 2.37 -3.55
N ALA A 464 -12.96 2.51 -4.85
CA ALA A 464 -13.83 1.66 -5.66
C ALA A 464 -13.19 0.27 -5.85
N LEU A 465 -11.88 0.22 -6.12
CA LEU A 465 -11.14 -1.03 -6.17
C LEU A 465 -11.16 -1.76 -4.82
N GLY A 466 -10.99 -1.05 -3.70
CA GLY A 466 -11.14 -1.62 -2.36
C GLY A 466 -12.56 -2.10 -2.02
N GLN A 467 -13.60 -1.63 -2.71
CA GLN A 467 -14.93 -2.26 -2.63
C GLN A 467 -14.95 -3.59 -3.39
N ILE A 468 -14.42 -3.64 -4.61
CA ILE A 468 -14.33 -4.87 -5.42
C ILE A 468 -13.54 -5.96 -4.69
N VAL A 469 -12.37 -5.63 -4.12
CA VAL A 469 -11.53 -6.57 -3.38
C VAL A 469 -12.24 -7.10 -2.12
N ARG A 470 -13.08 -6.28 -1.44
CA ARG A 470 -13.94 -6.73 -0.34
C ARG A 470 -15.08 -7.65 -0.80
N MET A 471 -15.69 -7.37 -1.95
CA MET A 471 -16.72 -8.24 -2.52
C MET A 471 -16.15 -9.60 -2.92
N LEU A 472 -14.93 -9.63 -3.48
CA LEU A 472 -14.19 -10.86 -3.75
C LEU A 472 -13.82 -11.62 -2.47
N ALA A 473 -13.38 -10.91 -1.43
CA ALA A 473 -13.03 -11.50 -0.13
C ALA A 473 -14.20 -12.26 0.53
N ALA A 474 -15.44 -11.82 0.29
CA ALA A 474 -16.65 -12.51 0.78
C ALA A 474 -16.88 -13.91 0.16
N HIS A 475 -16.18 -14.25 -0.93
CA HIS A 475 -16.21 -15.60 -1.54
C HIS A 475 -15.05 -16.51 -1.09
N VAL A 476 -14.07 -15.97 -0.34
CA VAL A 476 -12.98 -16.78 0.24
C VAL A 476 -13.52 -17.57 1.43
N ASP A 477 -13.19 -18.86 1.51
CA ASP A 477 -13.53 -19.72 2.65
C ASP A 477 -12.25 -20.31 3.27
N PRO A 478 -11.68 -19.69 4.32
CA PRO A 478 -10.46 -20.16 4.98
C PRO A 478 -10.66 -21.43 5.84
N ARG A 479 -11.90 -21.89 5.98
CA ARG A 479 -12.22 -23.06 6.79
C ARG A 479 -11.74 -24.33 6.10
N SER A 480 -11.29 -25.31 6.90
CA SER A 480 -11.04 -26.65 6.36
C SER A 480 -12.28 -27.22 5.66
N GLU A 481 -12.08 -27.96 4.56
CA GLU A 481 -13.15 -28.62 3.79
C GLU A 481 -14.13 -29.43 4.66
N ARG A 482 -13.64 -30.07 5.73
CA ARG A 482 -14.48 -30.77 6.73
C ARG A 482 -15.45 -29.84 7.46
N ARG A 483 -14.99 -28.64 7.86
CA ARG A 483 -15.81 -27.60 8.50
C ARG A 483 -16.72 -26.94 7.47
N ARG A 484 -16.24 -26.67 6.26
CA ARG A 484 -17.03 -26.14 5.13
C ARG A 484 -18.26 -26.99 4.81
N ARG A 485 -18.10 -28.33 4.74
CA ARG A 485 -19.23 -29.27 4.53
C ARG A 485 -20.22 -29.31 5.69
N ARG A 486 -19.77 -29.09 6.93
CA ARG A 486 -20.61 -29.12 8.14
C ARG A 486 -21.34 -27.79 8.39
N ASP A 487 -20.64 -26.69 8.16
CA ASP A 487 -21.01 -25.33 8.54
C ASP A 487 -21.31 -24.48 7.29
N ASN A 488 -21.90 -25.06 6.24
CA ASN A 488 -22.29 -24.31 5.04
C ASN A 488 -23.52 -23.42 5.35
N ARG A 489 -23.28 -22.26 5.95
CA ARG A 489 -24.30 -21.40 6.59
C ARG A 489 -25.17 -20.59 5.62
N LEU A 490 -24.77 -20.45 4.36
CA LEU A 490 -25.50 -19.66 3.37
C LEU A 490 -26.34 -20.56 2.45
N SER A 491 -27.59 -20.18 2.23
CA SER A 491 -28.42 -20.79 1.19
C SER A 491 -27.78 -20.59 -0.19
N ALA A 492 -27.90 -21.59 -1.08
CA ALA A 492 -27.42 -21.50 -2.46
C ALA A 492 -27.98 -20.26 -3.19
N LYS A 493 -29.22 -19.83 -2.87
CA LYS A 493 -29.81 -18.60 -3.41
C LYS A 493 -29.03 -17.34 -2.98
N SER A 494 -28.64 -17.26 -1.71
CA SER A 494 -27.85 -16.14 -1.18
C SER A 494 -26.43 -16.11 -1.76
N GLN A 495 -25.80 -17.28 -1.95
CA GLN A 495 -24.50 -17.39 -2.60
C GLN A 495 -24.56 -16.95 -4.07
N ALA A 496 -25.60 -17.38 -4.81
CA ALA A 496 -25.81 -16.94 -6.19
C ALA A 496 -26.04 -15.43 -6.31
N MET A 497 -26.82 -14.83 -5.40
CA MET A 497 -27.02 -13.37 -5.35
C MET A 497 -25.73 -12.60 -5.06
N LEU A 498 -24.91 -13.07 -4.11
CA LEU A 498 -23.62 -12.45 -3.79
C LEU A 498 -22.65 -12.52 -5.00
N ARG A 499 -22.63 -13.65 -5.71
CA ARG A 499 -21.82 -13.80 -6.95
C ARG A 499 -22.30 -12.88 -8.05
N ALA A 500 -23.61 -12.79 -8.29
CA ALA A 500 -24.19 -11.90 -9.28
C ALA A 500 -23.79 -10.43 -9.04
N ALA A 501 -23.93 -9.94 -7.81
CA ALA A 501 -23.51 -8.58 -7.44
C ALA A 501 -22.01 -8.34 -7.62
N THR A 502 -21.17 -9.32 -7.25
CA THR A 502 -19.71 -9.25 -7.44
C THR A 502 -19.34 -9.20 -8.92
N LEU A 503 -20.01 -10.00 -9.76
CA LEU A 503 -19.81 -10.03 -11.20
C LEU A 503 -20.26 -8.76 -11.89
N GLU A 504 -21.39 -8.18 -11.47
CA GLU A 504 -21.86 -6.90 -11.99
C GLU A 504 -20.86 -5.78 -11.70
N ARG A 505 -20.27 -5.74 -10.50
CA ARG A 505 -19.23 -4.75 -10.19
C ARG A 505 -17.91 -4.98 -10.95
N LEU A 506 -17.49 -6.23 -11.17
CA LEU A 506 -16.30 -6.57 -11.98
C LEU A 506 -16.50 -6.31 -13.49
N MET A 507 -17.73 -6.40 -13.98
CA MET A 507 -18.05 -6.17 -15.40
C MET A 507 -18.41 -4.71 -15.71
N HIS A 508 -18.61 -3.86 -14.70
CA HIS A 508 -18.94 -2.45 -14.91
C HIS A 508 -17.73 -1.67 -15.45
N ASP A 509 -17.98 -0.83 -16.45
CA ASP A 509 -17.00 0.05 -17.07
C ASP A 509 -17.18 1.45 -16.46
N ASP A 510 -16.49 1.75 -15.35
CA ASP A 510 -16.55 3.05 -14.63
C ASP A 510 -16.03 4.25 -15.47
N GLY A 511 -15.82 4.07 -16.78
CA GLY A 511 -15.37 5.09 -17.74
C GLY A 511 -16.44 6.10 -18.18
N ASP A 512 -17.67 6.00 -17.67
CA ASP A 512 -18.70 7.03 -17.85
C ASP A 512 -18.57 8.12 -16.75
N ASP A 513 -18.69 9.38 -17.18
CA ASP A 513 -18.56 10.64 -16.42
C ASP A 513 -19.00 10.57 -14.93
N PRO A 514 -18.30 11.21 -13.96
CA PRO A 514 -18.84 11.37 -12.59
C PRO A 514 -20.18 12.15 -12.52
N ALA A 515 -20.65 12.79 -13.59
CA ALA A 515 -22.02 13.29 -13.75
C ALA A 515 -23.02 12.23 -14.29
N ALA A 516 -22.52 11.15 -14.90
CA ALA A 516 -23.21 9.88 -15.16
C ALA A 516 -23.00 8.85 -14.02
N ASN A 517 -22.34 9.26 -12.92
CA ASN A 517 -22.32 8.50 -11.67
C ASN A 517 -23.75 8.20 -11.27
N VAL A 518 -24.12 6.92 -11.41
CA VAL A 518 -25.47 6.37 -11.26
C VAL A 518 -26.08 6.72 -9.89
N PHE A 519 -25.24 7.02 -8.89
CA PHE A 519 -25.61 7.43 -7.54
C PHE A 519 -25.94 8.93 -7.36
N SER A 520 -25.92 9.75 -8.42
CA SER A 520 -26.32 11.17 -8.36
C SER A 520 -27.65 11.41 -9.11
N LEU A 521 -28.75 10.98 -8.50
CA LEU A 521 -30.09 11.39 -8.94
C LEU A 521 -30.21 12.92 -8.81
N ARG A 522 -30.14 13.63 -9.95
CA ARG A 522 -30.34 15.08 -10.00
C ARG A 522 -31.62 15.43 -9.26
N THR A 523 -31.53 16.34 -8.29
CA THR A 523 -32.67 16.74 -7.47
C THR A 523 -33.10 18.16 -7.84
N ILE A 524 -34.33 18.29 -8.33
CA ILE A 524 -34.96 19.57 -8.66
C ILE A 524 -35.83 20.00 -7.48
N ALA A 525 -35.38 21.02 -6.76
CA ALA A 525 -36.20 21.66 -5.72
C ALA A 525 -37.29 22.53 -6.38
N MET A 526 -38.53 22.39 -5.96
CA MET A 526 -39.66 23.17 -6.47
C MET A 526 -40.58 23.63 -5.34
N ALA A 527 -40.96 24.91 -5.34
CA ALA A 527 -41.82 25.46 -4.29
C ALA A 527 -43.26 24.92 -4.40
N THR A 528 -43.96 24.83 -3.27
CA THR A 528 -45.34 24.31 -3.23
C THR A 528 -46.30 25.08 -4.14
N ARG A 529 -46.09 26.40 -4.28
CA ARG A 529 -46.87 27.27 -5.17
C ARG A 529 -46.68 26.88 -6.64
N ASP A 530 -45.47 26.51 -7.02
CA ASP A 530 -45.13 26.19 -8.40
C ASP A 530 -45.64 24.78 -8.74
N PHE A 531 -45.54 23.83 -7.79
CA PHE A 531 -46.19 22.51 -7.86
C PHE A 531 -47.71 22.62 -8.05
N SER A 532 -48.40 23.44 -7.24
CA SER A 532 -49.86 23.60 -7.33
C SER A 532 -50.30 24.36 -8.59
N SER A 533 -49.47 25.26 -9.13
CA SER A 533 -49.77 25.99 -10.36
C SER A 533 -49.64 25.14 -11.63
N ASN A 534 -48.74 24.14 -11.65
CA ASN A 534 -48.51 23.28 -12.81
C ASN A 534 -47.98 21.89 -12.40
N PRO A 535 -48.86 20.99 -11.90
CA PRO A 535 -48.46 19.65 -11.48
C PRO A 535 -47.95 18.80 -12.66
N SER A 536 -48.40 19.07 -13.89
CA SER A 536 -47.92 18.37 -15.10
C SER A 536 -46.44 18.66 -15.39
N LYS A 537 -45.93 19.85 -15.05
CA LYS A 537 -44.49 20.16 -15.11
C LYS A 537 -43.70 19.35 -14.09
N ALA A 538 -44.24 19.17 -12.88
CA ALA A 538 -43.65 18.32 -11.85
C ALA A 538 -43.48 16.88 -12.32
N LEU A 539 -44.53 16.30 -12.92
CA LEU A 539 -44.55 14.92 -13.42
C LEU A 539 -43.59 14.71 -14.59
N ARG A 540 -43.42 15.70 -15.48
CA ARG A 540 -42.41 15.63 -16.56
C ARG A 540 -40.99 15.63 -16.01
N HIS A 541 -40.69 16.52 -15.05
CA HIS A 541 -39.39 16.54 -14.39
C HIS A 541 -39.12 15.27 -13.57
N ALA A 542 -40.15 14.67 -12.97
CA ALA A 542 -40.04 13.42 -12.20
C ALA A 542 -39.66 12.19 -13.05
N GLY A 543 -39.68 12.27 -14.39
CA GLY A 543 -39.16 11.24 -15.30
C GLY A 543 -37.68 11.41 -15.67
N GLU A 544 -37.03 12.50 -15.25
CA GLU A 544 -35.62 12.83 -15.55
C GLU A 544 -34.80 13.09 -14.28
N ALA A 545 -35.45 13.39 -13.15
CA ALA A 545 -34.84 13.88 -11.92
C ALA A 545 -35.78 13.71 -10.72
N LEU A 546 -35.24 13.58 -9.51
CA LEU A 546 -36.04 13.63 -8.27
C LEU A 546 -36.63 15.03 -8.07
N VAL A 547 -37.94 15.14 -7.89
CA VAL A 547 -38.59 16.45 -7.66
C VAL A 547 -38.93 16.62 -6.19
N MET A 548 -38.15 17.45 -5.50
CA MET A 548 -38.33 17.77 -4.09
C MET A 548 -39.24 18.98 -3.92
N VAL A 549 -40.48 18.76 -3.49
CA VAL A 549 -41.44 19.84 -3.22
C VAL A 549 -41.13 20.46 -1.86
N THR A 550 -40.86 21.77 -1.84
CA THR A 550 -40.53 22.52 -0.63
C THR A 550 -41.62 23.52 -0.24
N LYS A 551 -41.77 23.76 1.07
CA LYS A 551 -42.60 24.81 1.67
C LYS A 551 -41.74 25.57 2.68
N TYR A 552 -41.62 26.89 2.54
CA TYR A 552 -40.69 27.71 3.34
C TYR A 552 -39.26 27.15 3.36
N ASN A 553 -38.78 26.71 2.19
CA ASN A 553 -37.48 26.07 1.99
C ASN A 553 -37.25 24.76 2.79
N ARG A 554 -38.30 24.14 3.36
CA ARG A 554 -38.25 22.80 3.95
C ARG A 554 -38.90 21.78 3.01
N PRO A 555 -38.33 20.58 2.82
CA PRO A 555 -38.96 19.53 2.02
C PRO A 555 -40.24 19.05 2.70
N ILE A 556 -41.29 18.85 1.90
CA ILE A 556 -42.60 18.33 2.35
C ILE A 556 -43.10 17.14 1.55
N ALA A 557 -42.60 16.94 0.32
CA ALA A 557 -42.87 15.76 -0.49
C ALA A 557 -41.71 15.54 -1.49
N LEU A 558 -41.54 14.30 -1.93
CA LEU A 558 -40.61 13.91 -2.99
C LEU A 558 -41.41 13.17 -4.06
N LEU A 559 -41.31 13.59 -5.32
CA LEU A 559 -41.82 12.81 -6.45
C LEU A 559 -40.66 12.07 -7.12
N VAL A 560 -40.94 10.82 -7.45
CA VAL A 560 -40.01 9.82 -7.97
C VAL A 560 -40.74 9.07 -9.08
N SER A 561 -40.08 8.72 -10.18
CA SER A 561 -40.67 7.82 -11.18
C SER A 561 -40.89 6.42 -10.58
N ILE A 562 -41.74 5.59 -11.19
CA ILE A 562 -41.92 4.20 -10.73
C ILE A 562 -40.63 3.40 -10.90
N ASP A 563 -39.86 3.68 -11.96
CA ASP A 563 -38.60 3.01 -12.25
C ASP A 563 -37.51 3.42 -11.26
N ASP A 564 -37.37 4.71 -10.97
CA ASP A 564 -36.47 5.22 -9.93
C ASP A 564 -36.91 4.78 -8.53
N TRP A 565 -38.21 4.63 -8.27
CA TRP A 565 -38.71 4.12 -6.99
C TRP A 565 -38.43 2.63 -6.81
N ASN A 566 -38.63 1.82 -7.85
CA ASN A 566 -38.27 0.40 -7.85
C ASN A 566 -36.75 0.23 -7.74
N ARG A 567 -35.98 1.10 -8.38
CA ARG A 567 -34.52 1.15 -8.29
C ARG A 567 -34.06 1.58 -6.90
N LEU A 568 -34.62 2.64 -6.31
CA LEU A 568 -34.36 3.05 -4.92
C LEU A 568 -34.80 1.97 -3.92
N LEU A 569 -35.87 1.22 -4.18
CA LEU A 569 -36.24 0.06 -3.37
C LEU A 569 -35.27 -1.12 -3.57
N GLY A 570 -34.70 -1.28 -4.76
CA GLY A 570 -33.58 -2.18 -5.03
C GLY A 570 -32.34 -1.78 -4.23
N GLU A 571 -31.91 -0.53 -4.36
CA GLU A 571 -30.76 0.05 -3.65
C GLU A 571 -30.97 0.11 -2.12
N VAL A 572 -32.18 0.37 -1.62
CA VAL A 572 -32.52 0.28 -0.19
C VAL A 572 -32.55 -1.17 0.26
N ARG A 573 -33.00 -2.11 -0.57
CA ARG A 573 -32.87 -3.55 -0.27
C ARG A 573 -31.41 -3.96 -0.29
N GLU A 574 -30.58 -3.51 -1.22
CA GLU A 574 -29.15 -3.83 -1.29
C GLU A 574 -28.34 -3.18 -0.18
N THR A 575 -28.59 -1.92 0.17
CA THR A 575 -27.93 -1.25 1.30
C THR A 575 -28.45 -1.77 2.64
N SER A 576 -29.73 -2.15 2.74
CA SER A 576 -30.25 -2.88 3.90
C SER A 576 -29.78 -4.32 3.93
N PHE A 577 -29.53 -5.01 2.80
CA PHE A 577 -28.95 -6.35 2.78
C PHE A 577 -27.45 -6.32 2.99
N THR A 578 -26.76 -5.24 2.62
CA THR A 578 -25.35 -5.00 2.96
C THR A 578 -25.26 -4.71 4.45
N ARG A 579 -26.12 -3.83 5.00
CA ARG A 579 -26.23 -3.63 6.45
C ARG A 579 -26.65 -4.91 7.16
N LEU A 580 -27.63 -5.66 6.68
CA LEU A 580 -28.10 -6.92 7.28
C LEU A 580 -27.13 -8.09 7.05
N SER A 581 -26.24 -8.07 6.06
CA SER A 581 -25.17 -9.07 5.93
C SER A 581 -24.02 -8.76 6.89
N PHE A 582 -23.68 -7.47 7.06
CA PHE A 582 -22.75 -7.04 8.11
C PHE A 582 -23.35 -7.24 9.52
N ASP A 583 -24.63 -6.92 9.74
CA ASP A 583 -25.33 -7.09 11.00
C ASP A 583 -25.69 -8.56 11.28
N ALA A 584 -25.93 -9.41 10.27
CA ALA A 584 -26.09 -10.85 10.50
C ALA A 584 -24.76 -11.55 10.81
N ALA A 585 -23.62 -10.99 10.37
CA ALA A 585 -22.31 -11.38 10.85
C ALA A 585 -22.07 -10.89 12.30
N ALA A 586 -22.32 -9.60 12.57
CA ALA A 586 -22.03 -8.99 13.87
C ALA A 586 -23.02 -9.35 15.01
N SER A 587 -24.31 -9.56 14.71
CA SER A 587 -25.37 -9.67 15.73
C SER A 587 -25.64 -11.10 16.20
N GLN A 588 -25.07 -12.12 15.56
CA GLN A 588 -25.25 -13.52 15.98
C GLN A 588 -24.38 -13.90 17.21
N GLY A 589 -23.63 -12.93 17.76
CA GLY A 589 -22.91 -13.06 19.04
C GLY A 589 -23.75 -12.79 20.30
N LEU A 590 -24.87 -12.06 20.21
CA LEU A 590 -25.75 -11.84 21.36
C LEU A 590 -26.67 -13.04 21.58
N ARG A 591 -26.27 -13.94 22.50
CA ARG A 591 -27.23 -14.85 23.13
C ARG A 591 -28.32 -14.02 23.84
N PRO A 592 -29.62 -14.31 23.66
CA PRO A 592 -30.62 -13.79 24.57
C PRO A 592 -30.33 -14.35 25.96
N VAL A 593 -30.19 -13.48 26.95
CA VAL A 593 -30.10 -13.89 28.36
C VAL A 593 -31.47 -14.44 28.76
N THR A 594 -31.62 -15.75 28.70
CA THR A 594 -32.74 -16.45 29.32
C THR A 594 -32.58 -16.33 30.82
N LEU A 595 -33.31 -15.39 31.43
CA LEU A 595 -33.55 -15.39 32.86
C LEU A 595 -34.27 -16.69 33.23
N SER A 596 -33.52 -17.64 33.80
CA SER A 596 -34.08 -18.78 34.52
C SER A 596 -33.84 -18.54 35.99
N GLU A 597 -34.91 -18.36 36.74
CA GLU A 597 -34.86 -18.13 38.18
C GLU A 597 -34.48 -19.42 38.95
N SER A 598 -33.65 -19.24 39.97
CA SER A 598 -33.81 -19.78 41.33
C SER A 598 -34.32 -21.21 41.54
N SER A 599 -33.42 -22.09 41.99
CA SER A 599 -33.62 -23.05 43.12
C SER A 599 -32.26 -23.69 43.46
N LEU A 600 -31.63 -23.38 44.60
CA LEU A 600 -31.84 -24.06 45.90
C LEU A 600 -31.50 -25.57 45.89
N ASN A 601 -30.20 -25.89 45.88
CA ASN A 601 -29.50 -26.61 46.96
C ASN A 601 -28.00 -26.67 46.69
#